data_AF-A0A7V6I407-F1
#
_entry.id   AF-A0A7V6I407-F1
#
_cell.length_a   1.000
_cell.length_b   1.000
_cell.length_c   1.000
_cell.angle_alpha   90.00
_cell.angle_beta   90.00
_cell.angle_gamma   90.00
#
_symmetry.space_group_name_H-M   'P 1'
#
loop_
_entity.id
_entity.type
_entity.pdbx_description
1 polymer ?
#
loop_
_entity_poly.entity_id
_entity_poly.type
_entity_poly.pdbx_seq_one_letter_code
_entity_poly.pdbx_strand_id
1 'polypeptide(L)'
;MRNKIFISHATPDDDDFTRWLSLKLIGLGYVVWCDILFLDKGVDFWSNIEKEIRENTCKFLIVSSTLGNQREGVLKELAVATKVKKQLKDDSFIIPLAIDETLSYDDINIEIVRLNAIDFKKSWAKGLQDLLGAFEKHNVPKNPPDPSKSNLLYQQIFIHDKGVIEKEETYDSNWFPITSFPQELRFHKYEWRLPKNFDVRTLTFPAIRFKQYLCTFAWEYDFMHQLPKTETYDSNESICIPTADILSGEYDSDFIRNYECKRLIVQLINKGFELQMKQKEVRKYEMSNKIAYWIEKGKIDKDKFEKVQLVGKQKDKNWHFTISGAGKLYPVHVIIISSHIFFTTNGTDLIESKNIQHSSRRRQGKNWWNDKWREKLLAFVKYISDDELSFHLEMGSEEKIIVSNEPMRFCGKRSYVNPSENNLDDESELADINDYEDEIEEADEFEEIE
;
A
#
# COMPACT_ATOMS: atom_id res chain seq x y z
N MET A 1 -26.91 34.42 -17.39
CA MET A 1 -26.75 34.42 -15.92
C MET A 1 -25.44 33.70 -15.62
N ARG A 2 -24.53 34.31 -14.86
CA ARG A 2 -23.25 33.68 -14.49
C ARG A 2 -23.52 32.51 -13.54
N ASN A 3 -23.03 31.33 -13.86
CA ASN A 3 -23.27 30.13 -13.05
C ASN A 3 -22.07 29.18 -12.93
N LYS A 4 -20.93 29.49 -13.56
CA LYS A 4 -19.75 28.64 -13.49
C LYS A 4 -18.78 29.07 -12.39
N ILE A 5 -18.18 28.09 -11.73
CA ILE A 5 -17.06 28.27 -10.84
C ILE A 5 -15.80 28.05 -11.66
N PHE A 6 -14.95 29.06 -11.76
CA PHE A 6 -13.66 28.97 -12.44
C PHE A 6 -12.59 28.58 -11.41
N ILE A 7 -11.75 27.60 -11.72
CA ILE A 7 -10.61 27.22 -10.86
C ILE A 7 -9.31 27.47 -11.60
N SER A 8 -8.59 28.50 -11.15
CA SER A 8 -7.25 28.88 -11.61
C SER A 8 -6.19 28.18 -10.77
N HIS A 9 -5.19 27.58 -11.42
CA HIS A 9 -4.14 26.80 -10.76
C HIS A 9 -2.88 26.72 -11.62
N ALA A 10 -1.77 26.29 -11.04
CA ALA A 10 -0.54 26.03 -11.76
C ALA A 10 -0.52 24.63 -12.37
N THR A 11 -0.41 24.55 -13.69
CA THR A 11 -0.15 23.27 -14.37
C THR A 11 1.37 23.03 -14.47
N PRO A 12 1.87 21.81 -14.16
CA PRO A 12 1.14 20.64 -13.67
C PRO A 12 1.05 20.56 -12.12
N ASP A 13 1.72 21.48 -11.41
CA ASP A 13 2.02 21.36 -9.97
C ASP A 13 0.76 21.22 -9.08
N ASP A 14 -0.33 21.89 -9.45
CA ASP A 14 -1.58 21.93 -8.68
C ASP A 14 -2.68 21.01 -9.27
N ASP A 15 -2.34 20.17 -10.25
CA ASP A 15 -3.33 19.44 -11.06
C ASP A 15 -4.15 18.45 -10.22
N ASP A 16 -3.52 17.74 -9.29
CA ASP A 16 -4.17 16.72 -8.47
C ASP A 16 -5.22 17.34 -7.54
N PHE A 17 -4.86 18.44 -6.88
CA PHE A 17 -5.78 19.20 -6.06
C PHE A 17 -6.95 19.73 -6.89
N THR A 18 -6.63 20.35 -8.03
CA THR A 18 -7.65 20.97 -8.89
C THR A 18 -8.60 19.93 -9.47
N ARG A 19 -8.09 18.78 -9.90
CA ARG A 19 -8.88 17.64 -10.38
C ARG A 19 -9.80 17.12 -9.29
N TRP A 20 -9.27 16.89 -8.09
CA TRP A 20 -10.04 16.43 -6.95
C TRP A 20 -11.18 17.40 -6.63
N LEU A 21 -10.88 18.70 -6.50
CA LEU A 21 -11.85 19.72 -6.14
C LEU A 21 -12.93 19.87 -7.22
N SER A 22 -12.52 19.91 -8.50
CA SER A 22 -13.45 20.04 -9.62
C SER A 22 -14.47 18.90 -9.64
N LEU A 23 -14.01 17.65 -9.51
CA LEU A 23 -14.88 16.47 -9.53
C LEU A 23 -15.85 16.47 -8.34
N LYS A 24 -15.40 16.89 -7.15
CA LYS A 24 -16.27 17.02 -5.97
C LYS A 24 -17.35 18.06 -6.18
N LEU A 25 -16.99 19.25 -6.66
CA LEU A 25 -17.94 20.34 -6.90
C LEU A 25 -18.95 19.97 -8.00
N ILE A 26 -18.52 19.32 -9.08
CA ILE A 26 -19.41 18.81 -10.14
C ILE A 26 -20.39 17.78 -9.57
N GLY A 27 -19.93 16.82 -8.77
CA GLY A 27 -20.80 15.82 -8.13
C GLY A 27 -21.82 16.45 -7.18
N LEU A 28 -21.48 17.57 -6.54
CA LEU A 28 -22.36 18.36 -5.67
C LEU A 28 -23.34 19.28 -6.45
N GLY A 29 -23.29 19.27 -7.78
CA GLY A 29 -24.21 19.99 -8.65
C GLY A 29 -23.72 21.38 -9.11
N TYR A 30 -22.50 21.80 -8.74
CA TYR A 30 -21.94 23.04 -9.27
C TYR A 30 -21.46 22.85 -10.72
N VAL A 31 -21.53 23.93 -11.50
CA VAL A 31 -20.93 23.95 -12.85
C VAL A 31 -19.52 24.47 -12.70
N VAL A 32 -18.51 23.66 -13.02
CA VAL A 32 -17.09 23.99 -12.84
C VAL A 32 -16.42 24.14 -14.20
N TRP A 33 -15.49 25.07 -14.28
CA TRP A 33 -14.55 25.22 -15.39
C TRP A 33 -13.12 25.25 -14.84
N CYS A 34 -12.27 24.38 -15.35
CA CYS A 34 -10.82 24.45 -15.21
C CYS A 34 -10.21 23.89 -16.49
N ASP A 35 -8.96 24.24 -16.74
CA ASP A 35 -8.29 23.94 -17.98
C ASP A 35 -8.03 22.42 -18.15
N ILE A 36 -7.68 21.68 -17.10
CA ILE A 36 -7.57 20.20 -17.07
C ILE A 36 -8.78 19.50 -17.70
N LEU A 37 -9.98 20.04 -17.51
CA LEU A 37 -11.23 19.40 -17.94
C LEU A 37 -11.69 19.83 -19.34
N PHE A 38 -11.27 21.01 -19.82
CA PHE A 38 -11.92 21.66 -20.97
C PHE A 38 -10.96 22.32 -21.98
N LEU A 39 -9.66 22.06 -21.89
CA LEU A 39 -8.67 22.51 -22.87
C LEU A 39 -8.67 21.64 -24.14
N ASP A 40 -9.20 22.19 -25.24
CA ASP A 40 -8.97 21.62 -26.57
C ASP A 40 -7.53 21.89 -27.04
N LYS A 41 -6.81 20.84 -27.42
CA LYS A 41 -5.44 20.97 -27.95
C LYS A 41 -5.47 21.63 -29.35
N GLY A 42 -4.74 22.74 -29.52
CA GLY A 42 -4.50 23.37 -30.84
C GLY A 42 -5.31 24.63 -31.18
N VAL A 43 -5.95 25.28 -30.19
CA VAL A 43 -6.72 26.53 -30.37
C VAL A 43 -6.08 27.66 -29.54
N ASP A 44 -6.34 28.94 -29.89
CA ASP A 44 -5.96 30.10 -29.05
C ASP A 44 -6.73 30.07 -27.72
N PHE A 45 -6.11 29.39 -26.76
CA PHE A 45 -6.68 29.07 -25.46
C PHE A 45 -6.92 30.30 -24.58
N TRP A 46 -6.08 31.33 -24.72
CA TRP A 46 -6.15 32.52 -23.87
C TRP A 46 -7.47 33.30 -24.08
N SER A 47 -7.90 33.40 -25.34
CA SER A 47 -9.16 34.07 -25.70
C SER A 47 -10.39 33.40 -25.06
N ASN A 48 -10.36 32.07 -24.93
CA ASN A 48 -11.43 31.28 -24.31
C ASN A 48 -11.44 31.44 -22.79
N ILE A 49 -10.27 31.38 -22.14
CA ILE A 49 -10.14 31.63 -20.70
C ILE A 49 -10.69 33.01 -20.33
N GLU A 50 -10.22 34.05 -21.02
CA GLU A 50 -10.63 35.42 -20.71
C GLU A 50 -12.15 35.58 -20.86
N LYS A 51 -12.73 35.04 -21.95
CA LYS A 51 -14.17 35.05 -22.17
C LYS A 51 -14.92 34.32 -21.05
N GLU A 52 -14.44 33.17 -20.62
CA GLU A 52 -15.08 32.36 -19.59
C GLU A 52 -15.10 33.07 -18.23
N ILE A 53 -13.98 33.68 -17.82
CA ILE A 53 -13.90 34.51 -16.60
C ILE A 53 -14.84 35.71 -16.72
N ARG A 54 -14.86 36.37 -17.88
CA ARG A 54 -15.64 37.60 -18.09
C ARG A 54 -17.14 37.38 -18.22
N GLU A 55 -17.61 36.30 -18.81
CA GLU A 55 -19.03 36.19 -19.21
C GLU A 55 -19.81 35.17 -18.36
N ASN A 56 -19.15 34.10 -17.93
CA ASN A 56 -19.84 32.91 -17.41
C ASN A 56 -19.56 32.64 -15.92
N THR A 57 -18.40 33.10 -15.42
CA THR A 57 -17.93 32.83 -14.07
C THR A 57 -18.72 33.62 -13.01
N CYS A 58 -19.25 32.92 -12.00
CA CYS A 58 -19.92 33.48 -10.82
C CYS A 58 -19.00 33.56 -9.59
N LYS A 59 -18.04 32.62 -9.46
CA LYS A 59 -16.96 32.65 -8.47
C LYS A 59 -15.66 32.16 -9.09
N PHE A 60 -14.58 32.84 -8.77
CA PHE A 60 -13.23 32.55 -9.22
C PHE A 60 -12.42 32.01 -8.04
N LEU A 61 -12.08 30.74 -8.09
CA LEU A 61 -11.21 30.08 -7.12
C LEU A 61 -9.78 30.15 -7.64
N ILE A 62 -8.86 30.59 -6.80
CA ILE A 62 -7.43 30.58 -7.12
C ILE A 62 -6.70 29.62 -6.16
N VAL A 63 -6.14 28.57 -6.72
CA VAL A 63 -5.29 27.63 -5.99
C VAL A 63 -3.98 28.35 -5.68
N SER A 64 -3.70 28.51 -4.39
CA SER A 64 -2.56 29.24 -3.86
C SER A 64 -1.53 28.24 -3.34
N SER A 65 -0.53 27.97 -4.18
CA SER A 65 0.70 27.23 -3.86
C SER A 65 1.91 28.15 -4.07
N THR A 66 3.07 27.79 -3.49
CA THR A 66 4.30 28.57 -3.64
C THR A 66 4.68 28.77 -5.11
N LEU A 67 4.52 27.73 -5.94
CA LEU A 67 4.76 27.78 -7.37
C LEU A 67 3.65 28.53 -8.13
N GLY A 68 2.38 28.31 -7.78
CA GLY A 68 1.24 28.91 -8.49
C GLY A 68 1.13 30.41 -8.37
N ASN A 69 1.64 31.00 -7.28
CA ASN A 69 1.66 32.45 -7.10
C ASN A 69 2.55 33.19 -8.12
N GLN A 70 3.49 32.50 -8.77
CA GLN A 70 4.44 33.10 -9.70
C GLN A 70 4.17 32.74 -11.17
N ARG A 71 3.28 31.78 -11.44
CA ARG A 71 2.97 31.33 -12.81
C ARG A 71 2.31 32.43 -13.62
N GLU A 72 2.89 32.76 -14.78
CA GLU A 72 2.41 33.83 -15.66
C GLU A 72 0.94 33.62 -16.09
N GLY A 73 0.52 32.37 -16.35
CA GLY A 73 -0.87 32.04 -16.68
C GLY A 73 -1.85 32.43 -15.57
N VAL A 74 -1.61 31.94 -14.35
CA VAL A 74 -2.40 32.24 -13.15
C VAL A 74 -2.46 33.76 -12.89
N LEU A 75 -1.33 34.46 -13.02
CA LEU A 75 -1.26 35.91 -12.82
C LEU A 75 -2.12 36.68 -13.84
N LYS A 76 -2.12 36.27 -15.11
CA LYS A 76 -2.96 36.89 -16.14
C LYS A 76 -4.44 36.62 -15.86
N GLU A 77 -4.80 35.40 -15.46
CA GLU A 77 -6.17 35.03 -15.11
C GLU A 77 -6.68 35.84 -13.92
N LEU A 78 -5.85 35.96 -12.88
CA LEU A 78 -6.12 36.80 -11.71
C LEU A 78 -6.34 38.26 -12.10
N ALA A 79 -5.52 38.82 -12.99
CA ALA A 79 -5.69 40.19 -13.47
C ALA A 79 -7.04 40.40 -14.19
N VAL A 80 -7.51 39.40 -14.94
CA VAL A 80 -8.85 39.43 -15.55
C VAL A 80 -9.92 39.33 -14.46
N ALA A 81 -9.78 38.40 -13.52
CA ALA A 81 -10.71 38.22 -12.40
C ALA A 81 -10.84 39.48 -11.54
N THR A 82 -9.73 40.18 -11.25
CA THR A 82 -9.71 41.45 -10.51
C THR A 82 -10.50 42.54 -11.22
N LYS A 83 -10.46 42.60 -12.56
CA LYS A 83 -11.29 43.52 -13.33
C LYS A 83 -12.78 43.15 -13.23
N VAL A 84 -13.11 41.86 -13.34
CA VAL A 84 -14.49 41.36 -13.23
C VAL A 84 -15.05 41.61 -11.82
N LYS A 85 -14.27 41.35 -10.77
CA LYS A 85 -14.59 41.67 -9.37
C LYS A 85 -15.07 43.12 -9.21
N LYS A 86 -14.29 44.07 -9.74
CA LYS A 86 -14.62 45.51 -9.69
C LYS A 86 -15.88 45.85 -10.49
N GLN A 87 -16.07 45.23 -11.65
CA GLN A 87 -17.26 45.44 -12.49
C GLN A 87 -18.54 44.92 -11.83
N LEU A 88 -18.47 43.73 -11.20
CA LEU A 88 -19.59 43.11 -10.52
C LEU A 88 -19.86 43.71 -9.13
N LYS A 89 -18.91 44.46 -8.57
CA LYS A 89 -18.93 44.95 -7.18
C LYS A 89 -19.16 43.82 -6.17
N ASP A 90 -18.56 42.67 -6.45
CA ASP A 90 -18.66 41.47 -5.62
C ASP A 90 -17.32 41.21 -4.94
N ASP A 91 -17.18 41.64 -3.69
CA ASP A 91 -15.91 41.53 -2.96
C ASP A 91 -15.48 40.07 -2.72
N SER A 92 -16.44 39.13 -2.77
CA SER A 92 -16.18 37.69 -2.65
C SER A 92 -16.16 36.97 -4.00
N PHE A 93 -15.96 37.69 -5.12
CA PHE A 93 -15.82 37.06 -6.43
C PHE A 93 -14.58 36.16 -6.50
N ILE A 94 -13.47 36.59 -5.90
CA ILE A 94 -12.20 35.86 -5.85
C ILE A 94 -12.09 35.18 -4.48
N ILE A 95 -11.87 33.87 -4.45
CA ILE A 95 -11.72 33.06 -3.24
C ILE A 95 -10.38 32.31 -3.34
N PRO A 96 -9.37 32.69 -2.53
CA PRO A 96 -8.10 31.97 -2.48
C PRO A 96 -8.23 30.64 -1.73
N LEU A 97 -7.58 29.60 -2.24
CA LEU A 97 -7.50 28.27 -1.64
C LEU A 97 -6.04 27.98 -1.29
N ALA A 98 -5.67 28.03 -0.02
CA ALA A 98 -4.31 27.76 0.42
C ALA A 98 -4.08 26.26 0.56
N ILE A 99 -3.24 25.69 -0.29
CA ILE A 99 -2.98 24.23 -0.33
C ILE A 99 -1.60 23.84 0.17
N ASP A 100 -0.65 24.77 0.20
CA ASP A 100 0.75 24.53 0.51
C ASP A 100 1.08 24.97 1.95
N GLU A 101 1.74 24.10 2.72
CA GLU A 101 2.11 24.33 4.11
C GLU A 101 3.18 25.43 4.25
N THR A 102 4.13 25.46 3.31
CA THR A 102 5.29 26.37 3.29
C THR A 102 4.94 27.80 2.86
N LEU A 103 3.73 28.01 2.33
CA LEU A 103 3.28 29.29 1.82
C LEU A 103 3.25 30.36 2.93
N SER A 104 4.28 31.21 2.96
CA SER A 104 4.36 32.41 3.81
C SER A 104 3.46 33.52 3.25
N TYR A 105 2.92 34.35 4.14
CA TYR A 105 2.10 35.51 3.76
C TYR A 105 2.85 36.51 2.86
N ASP A 106 4.18 36.51 2.92
CA ASP A 106 5.05 37.42 2.18
C ASP A 106 5.24 37.00 0.70
N ASP A 107 5.00 35.73 0.37
CA ASP A 107 5.20 35.16 -0.98
C ASP A 107 3.94 35.17 -1.85
N ILE A 108 2.80 35.59 -1.28
CA ILE A 108 1.51 35.62 -1.95
C ILE A 108 1.37 36.95 -2.72
N ASN A 109 0.78 36.89 -3.92
CA ASN A 109 0.50 38.09 -4.70
C ASN A 109 -0.31 39.11 -3.86
N ILE A 110 0.09 40.39 -3.87
CA ILE A 110 -0.51 41.44 -3.04
C ILE A 110 -2.03 41.61 -3.25
N GLU A 111 -2.55 41.24 -4.43
CA GLU A 111 -3.99 41.23 -4.72
C GLU A 111 -4.75 40.10 -3.99
N ILE A 112 -4.05 39.02 -3.65
CA ILE A 112 -4.54 37.83 -2.93
C ILE A 112 -4.30 37.96 -1.42
N VAL A 113 -3.15 38.52 -0.98
CA VAL A 113 -2.76 38.71 0.44
C VAL A 113 -3.84 39.39 1.28
N ARG A 114 -4.62 40.29 0.65
CA ARG A 114 -5.70 41.04 1.32
C ARG A 114 -7.00 40.24 1.49
N LEU A 115 -7.11 39.06 0.90
CA LEU A 115 -8.28 38.19 0.97
C LEU A 115 -8.05 37.10 2.01
N ASN A 116 -9.11 36.74 2.74
CA ASN A 116 -9.05 35.63 3.66
C ASN A 116 -9.12 34.31 2.87
N ALA A 117 -8.02 33.57 2.83
CA ALA A 117 -7.92 32.30 2.14
C ALA A 117 -8.67 31.19 2.90
N ILE A 118 -9.21 30.22 2.15
CA ILE A 118 -9.73 28.98 2.73
C ILE A 118 -8.57 28.00 2.86
N ASP A 119 -8.39 27.46 4.06
CA ASP A 119 -7.29 26.56 4.39
C ASP A 119 -7.60 25.12 3.95
N PHE A 120 -6.77 24.59 3.04
CA PHE A 120 -6.77 23.20 2.60
C PHE A 120 -5.51 22.44 3.06
N LYS A 121 -4.55 23.09 3.74
CA LYS A 121 -3.23 22.55 4.09
C LYS A 121 -3.31 21.23 4.86
N LYS A 122 -4.07 21.22 5.97
CA LYS A 122 -4.17 20.04 6.86
C LYS A 122 -5.11 18.96 6.36
N SER A 123 -6.15 19.33 5.61
CA SER A 123 -7.19 18.40 5.17
C SER A 123 -8.04 19.01 4.07
N TRP A 124 -8.02 18.38 2.90
CA TRP A 124 -8.86 18.82 1.79
C TRP A 124 -10.36 18.71 2.08
N ALA A 125 -10.76 17.69 2.85
CA ALA A 125 -12.16 17.53 3.25
C ALA A 125 -12.65 18.68 4.13
N LYS A 126 -11.80 19.18 5.05
CA LYS A 126 -12.13 20.32 5.90
C LYS A 126 -12.21 21.62 5.09
N GLY A 127 -11.23 21.88 4.23
CA GLY A 127 -11.25 23.03 3.33
C GLY A 127 -12.48 23.04 2.41
N LEU A 128 -12.89 21.88 1.88
CA LEU A 128 -14.10 21.76 1.07
C LEU A 128 -15.35 22.12 1.89
N GLN A 129 -15.46 21.69 3.14
CA GLN A 129 -16.58 22.07 4.01
C GLN A 129 -16.68 23.59 4.17
N ASP A 130 -15.55 24.26 4.40
CA ASP A 130 -15.50 25.70 4.61
C ASP A 130 -15.79 26.46 3.30
N LEU A 131 -15.32 25.95 2.15
CA LEU A 131 -15.66 26.45 0.81
C LEU A 131 -17.16 26.33 0.52
N LEU A 132 -17.78 25.19 0.84
CA LEU A 132 -19.22 25.01 0.67
C LEU A 132 -20.01 25.97 1.57
N GLY A 133 -19.55 26.20 2.81
CA GLY A 133 -20.13 27.22 3.69
C GLY A 133 -20.04 28.63 3.10
N ALA A 134 -18.93 28.98 2.47
CA ALA A 134 -18.79 30.25 1.73
C ALA A 134 -19.76 30.33 0.54
N PHE A 135 -19.88 29.26 -0.24
CA PHE A 135 -20.81 29.20 -1.38
C PHE A 135 -22.27 29.37 -0.96
N GLU A 136 -22.70 28.74 0.13
CA GLU A 136 -24.04 28.91 0.68
C GLU A 136 -24.29 30.35 1.13
N LYS A 137 -23.34 30.94 1.86
CA LYS A 137 -23.42 32.35 2.30
C LYS A 137 -23.54 33.32 1.12
N HIS A 138 -22.90 33.00 0.00
CA HIS A 138 -22.90 33.82 -1.22
C HIS A 138 -23.96 33.40 -2.26
N ASN A 139 -24.87 32.47 -1.91
CA ASN A 139 -25.92 31.96 -2.80
C ASN A 139 -25.39 31.52 -4.18
N VAL A 140 -24.25 30.82 -4.20
CA VAL A 140 -23.65 30.33 -5.46
C VAL A 140 -24.62 29.33 -6.12
N PRO A 141 -24.96 29.51 -7.41
CA PRO A 141 -25.93 28.66 -8.08
C PRO A 141 -25.41 27.22 -8.21
N LYS A 142 -26.26 26.25 -7.88
CA LYS A 142 -25.99 24.82 -8.08
C LYS A 142 -27.25 24.10 -8.58
N ASN A 143 -27.03 23.08 -9.39
CA ASN A 143 -28.06 22.12 -9.79
C ASN A 143 -28.26 21.08 -8.68
N PRO A 144 -29.30 20.23 -8.77
CA PRO A 144 -29.39 19.05 -7.92
C PRO A 144 -28.10 18.21 -8.00
N PRO A 145 -27.57 17.72 -6.86
CA PRO A 145 -26.39 16.87 -6.84
C PRO A 145 -26.56 15.63 -7.72
N ASP A 146 -25.53 15.29 -8.48
CA ASP A 146 -25.51 14.11 -9.36
C ASP A 146 -24.09 13.50 -9.39
N PRO A 147 -23.81 12.58 -8.46
CA PRO A 147 -22.51 11.89 -8.39
C PRO A 147 -22.18 11.06 -9.65
N SER A 148 -23.17 10.76 -10.49
CA SER A 148 -22.94 9.97 -11.71
C SER A 148 -22.17 10.78 -12.75
N LYS A 149 -22.37 12.11 -12.78
CA LYS A 149 -21.65 13.02 -13.69
C LYS A 149 -20.16 13.08 -13.39
N SER A 150 -19.78 13.17 -12.10
CA SER A 150 -18.37 13.16 -11.73
C SER A 150 -17.70 11.83 -12.10
N ASN A 151 -18.40 10.71 -11.91
CA ASN A 151 -17.88 9.39 -12.28
C ASN A 151 -17.73 9.23 -13.79
N LEU A 152 -18.72 9.68 -14.57
CA LEU A 152 -18.66 9.63 -16.03
C LEU A 152 -17.53 10.49 -16.58
N LEU A 153 -17.36 11.71 -16.06
CA LEU A 153 -16.28 12.61 -16.44
C LEU A 153 -14.92 12.02 -16.09
N TYR A 154 -14.78 11.43 -14.90
CA TYR A 154 -13.55 10.75 -14.49
C TYR A 154 -13.22 9.57 -15.42
N GLN A 155 -14.23 8.78 -15.80
CA GLN A 155 -14.08 7.69 -16.74
C GLN A 155 -13.63 8.16 -18.13
N GLN A 156 -14.25 9.22 -18.65
CA GLN A 156 -13.96 9.76 -19.98
C GLN A 156 -12.57 10.39 -20.09
N ILE A 157 -12.13 11.10 -19.06
CA ILE A 157 -10.88 11.87 -19.09
C ILE A 157 -9.69 11.02 -18.65
N PHE A 158 -9.83 10.21 -17.59
CA PHE A 158 -8.70 9.56 -16.92
C PHE A 158 -8.66 8.04 -17.09
N ILE A 159 -9.77 7.41 -17.46
CA ILE A 159 -9.89 5.94 -17.63
C ILE A 159 -10.01 5.57 -19.12
N HIS A 160 -9.50 6.42 -20.03
CA HIS A 160 -9.47 6.07 -21.45
C HIS A 160 -8.73 4.71 -21.59
N ASP A 161 -9.45 3.71 -22.12
CA ASP A 161 -9.02 2.31 -22.32
C ASP A 161 -8.83 1.43 -21.06
N LYS A 162 -9.10 1.92 -19.85
CA LYS A 162 -8.98 1.17 -18.58
C LYS A 162 -10.35 0.69 -18.06
N GLY A 163 -11.12 -0.01 -18.89
CA GLY A 163 -12.49 -0.40 -18.58
C GLY A 163 -12.62 -1.70 -17.78
N VAL A 164 -13.61 -1.74 -16.88
CA VAL A 164 -14.13 -3.01 -16.34
C VAL A 164 -14.95 -3.69 -17.43
N ILE A 165 -14.65 -4.96 -17.71
CA ILE A 165 -15.38 -5.77 -18.69
C ILE A 165 -16.20 -6.85 -17.99
N GLU A 166 -17.35 -7.20 -18.55
CA GLU A 166 -18.12 -8.39 -18.15
C GLU A 166 -17.45 -9.61 -18.76
N LYS A 167 -16.69 -10.33 -17.94
CA LYS A 167 -15.98 -11.52 -18.32
C LYS A 167 -15.79 -12.37 -17.08
N GLU A 168 -16.17 -13.64 -17.16
CA GLU A 168 -15.82 -14.60 -16.12
C GLU A 168 -14.31 -14.83 -16.13
N GLU A 169 -13.69 -14.64 -14.97
CA GLU A 169 -12.26 -14.81 -14.79
C GLU A 169 -11.96 -15.48 -13.46
N THR A 170 -10.98 -16.39 -13.50
CA THR A 170 -10.44 -17.07 -12.31
C THR A 170 -9.22 -16.30 -11.81
N TYR A 171 -9.30 -15.83 -10.58
CA TYR A 171 -8.26 -15.10 -9.89
C TYR A 171 -7.53 -16.03 -8.92
N ASP A 172 -6.22 -16.16 -9.10
CA ASP A 172 -5.37 -16.77 -8.09
C ASP A 172 -5.11 -15.77 -6.97
N SER A 173 -5.32 -16.21 -5.74
CA SER A 173 -4.98 -15.43 -4.56
C SER A 173 -3.52 -15.60 -4.16
N ASN A 174 -3.13 -14.92 -3.10
CA ASN A 174 -1.89 -15.18 -2.39
C ASN A 174 -2.09 -16.05 -1.14
N TRP A 175 -3.20 -16.79 -1.08
CA TRP A 175 -3.57 -17.63 0.05
C TRP A 175 -3.30 -19.09 -0.30
N PHE A 176 -2.35 -19.71 0.38
CA PHE A 176 -1.93 -21.09 0.16
C PHE A 176 -2.56 -21.99 1.23
N PRO A 177 -3.49 -22.89 0.87
CA PRO A 177 -4.21 -23.73 1.82
C PRO A 177 -3.29 -24.59 2.67
N ILE A 178 -3.53 -24.59 3.98
CA ILE A 178 -3.01 -25.62 4.87
C ILE A 178 -3.92 -26.84 4.75
N THR A 179 -3.40 -27.93 4.19
CA THR A 179 -4.18 -29.14 3.89
C THR A 179 -4.15 -30.16 5.01
N SER A 180 -3.13 -30.10 5.88
CA SER A 180 -2.98 -31.01 7.01
C SER A 180 -2.30 -30.33 8.20
N PHE A 181 -2.75 -30.67 9.41
CA PHE A 181 -2.18 -30.25 10.68
C PHE A 181 -1.78 -31.48 11.51
N PRO A 182 -0.78 -31.37 12.41
CA PRO A 182 -0.54 -32.32 13.48
C PRO A 182 -1.81 -32.60 14.30
N GLN A 183 -1.95 -33.82 14.81
CA GLN A 183 -3.18 -34.25 15.49
C GLN A 183 -3.44 -33.52 16.81
N GLU A 184 -2.38 -33.17 17.53
CA GLU A 184 -2.47 -32.61 18.88
C GLU A 184 -1.57 -31.39 19.07
N LEU A 185 -2.12 -30.33 19.65
CA LEU A 185 -1.35 -29.26 20.25
C LEU A 185 -0.93 -29.66 21.66
N ARG A 186 0.37 -29.75 21.91
CA ARG A 186 0.96 -30.26 23.16
C ARG A 186 1.46 -29.12 24.03
N PHE A 187 1.27 -29.27 25.33
CA PHE A 187 1.74 -28.35 26.37
C PHE A 187 2.60 -29.15 27.36
N HIS A 188 3.91 -29.16 27.13
CA HIS A 188 4.86 -29.87 28.00
C HIS A 188 5.18 -29.06 29.25
N LYS A 189 4.99 -29.65 30.43
CA LYS A 189 5.21 -28.99 31.72
C LYS A 189 6.68 -29.09 32.15
N TYR A 190 7.57 -28.37 31.48
CA TYR A 190 9.00 -28.41 31.77
C TYR A 190 9.45 -27.68 33.04
N GLU A 191 8.66 -27.73 34.13
CA GLU A 191 8.88 -27.10 35.45
C GLU A 191 10.13 -26.19 35.59
N TRP A 192 11.13 -26.63 36.37
CA TRP A 192 12.44 -25.97 36.51
C TRP A 192 13.40 -26.30 35.35
N ARG A 193 13.01 -27.22 34.46
CA ARG A 193 13.79 -27.71 33.30
C ARG A 193 13.82 -26.72 32.14
N LEU A 194 12.84 -25.81 32.07
CA LEU A 194 12.81 -24.69 31.14
C LEU A 194 13.08 -23.37 31.91
N PRO A 195 14.34 -22.89 31.96
CA PRO A 195 14.69 -21.68 32.70
C PRO A 195 13.79 -20.51 32.31
N LYS A 196 13.41 -19.64 33.26
CA LYS A 196 12.46 -18.52 33.00
C LYS A 196 12.85 -17.64 31.81
N ASN A 197 14.15 -17.40 31.63
CA ASN A 197 14.70 -16.53 30.59
C ASN A 197 15.24 -17.29 29.37
N PHE A 198 14.96 -18.59 29.25
CA PHE A 198 15.37 -19.36 28.07
C PHE A 198 14.60 -18.90 26.84
N ASP A 199 15.33 -18.56 25.78
CA ASP A 199 14.77 -18.15 24.50
C ASP A 199 14.32 -19.38 23.70
N VAL A 200 13.05 -19.72 23.81
CA VAL A 200 12.42 -20.85 23.10
C VAL A 200 12.48 -20.71 21.57
N ARG A 201 12.77 -19.52 21.03
CA ARG A 201 12.90 -19.31 19.58
C ARG A 201 14.17 -19.92 18.99
N THR A 202 15.09 -20.37 19.85
CA THR A 202 16.34 -21.06 19.49
C THR A 202 16.18 -22.58 19.38
N LEU A 203 15.02 -23.12 19.75
CA LEU A 203 14.73 -24.55 19.64
C LEU A 203 14.64 -24.98 18.17
N THR A 204 14.95 -26.26 17.93
CA THR A 204 14.98 -26.86 16.58
C THR A 204 13.59 -26.86 15.95
N PHE A 205 12.54 -27.08 16.74
CA PHE A 205 11.15 -27.06 16.29
C PHE A 205 10.39 -25.87 16.86
N PRO A 206 9.33 -25.40 16.16
CA PRO A 206 8.48 -24.31 16.63
C PRO A 206 7.91 -24.56 18.02
N ALA A 207 8.22 -23.67 18.97
CA ALA A 207 7.70 -23.76 20.32
C ALA A 207 7.50 -22.38 20.94
N ILE A 208 6.50 -22.24 21.81
CA ILE A 208 6.12 -20.99 22.46
C ILE A 208 5.97 -21.24 23.95
N ARG A 209 6.47 -20.31 24.77
CA ARG A 209 6.23 -20.36 26.22
C ARG A 209 4.80 -19.93 26.52
N PHE A 210 4.04 -20.80 27.18
CA PHE A 210 2.70 -20.51 27.68
C PHE A 210 2.61 -20.81 29.17
N LYS A 211 2.61 -19.78 30.01
CA LYS A 211 2.70 -19.93 31.48
C LYS A 211 3.93 -20.79 31.85
N GLN A 212 3.71 -21.91 32.52
CA GLN A 212 4.72 -22.90 32.92
C GLN A 212 4.94 -24.01 31.87
N TYR A 213 4.27 -23.93 30.72
CA TYR A 213 4.30 -24.94 29.67
C TYR A 213 5.10 -24.46 28.46
N LEU A 214 5.66 -25.42 27.72
CA LEU A 214 6.11 -25.24 26.36
C LEU A 214 5.00 -25.73 25.43
N CYS A 215 4.37 -24.81 24.70
CA CYS A 215 3.35 -25.10 23.69
C CYS A 215 4.01 -25.36 22.35
N THR A 216 3.69 -26.50 21.73
CA THR A 216 4.31 -26.97 20.48
C THR A 216 3.46 -28.08 19.87
N PHE A 217 3.72 -28.43 18.62
CA PHE A 217 3.24 -29.69 18.03
C PHE A 217 4.26 -30.82 18.17
N ALA A 218 5.54 -30.53 18.38
CA ALA A 218 6.58 -31.53 18.61
C ALA A 218 6.30 -32.40 19.84
N TRP A 219 6.92 -33.56 19.91
CA TRP A 219 6.91 -34.40 21.10
C TRP A 219 7.94 -33.90 22.14
N GLU A 220 7.83 -34.37 23.38
CA GLU A 220 8.78 -33.97 24.43
C GLU A 220 10.22 -34.39 24.10
N TYR A 221 10.38 -35.54 23.45
CA TYR A 221 11.70 -36.11 23.15
C TYR A 221 12.45 -35.29 22.09
N ASP A 222 11.74 -34.52 21.27
CA ASP A 222 12.33 -33.64 20.25
C ASP A 222 13.21 -32.53 20.86
N PHE A 223 13.02 -32.24 22.15
CA PHE A 223 13.77 -31.19 22.85
C PHE A 223 14.82 -31.74 23.82
N MET A 224 14.94 -33.05 24.01
CA MET A 224 15.82 -33.65 25.03
C MET A 224 17.29 -33.22 24.91
N HIS A 225 17.78 -33.06 23.68
CA HIS A 225 19.15 -32.61 23.45
C HIS A 225 19.36 -31.10 23.72
N GLN A 226 18.33 -30.28 23.55
CA GLN A 226 18.41 -28.82 23.70
C GLN A 226 18.00 -28.33 25.10
N LEU A 227 17.23 -29.13 25.83
CA LEU A 227 16.78 -28.87 27.19
C LEU A 227 17.32 -29.96 28.13
N PRO A 228 18.58 -29.85 28.61
CA PRO A 228 19.18 -30.86 29.46
C PRO A 228 18.30 -31.16 30.68
N LYS A 229 18.20 -32.44 31.07
CA LYS A 229 17.36 -32.98 32.17
C LYS A 229 15.87 -33.20 31.84
N THR A 230 15.46 -33.06 30.59
CA THR A 230 14.15 -33.56 30.12
C THR A 230 14.18 -35.01 29.65
N GLU A 231 15.35 -35.67 29.65
CA GLU A 231 15.50 -37.10 29.30
C GLU A 231 14.64 -38.03 30.17
N THR A 232 14.36 -37.63 31.41
CA THR A 232 13.50 -38.36 32.36
C THR A 232 12.10 -37.74 32.46
N TYR A 233 11.68 -36.93 31.48
CA TYR A 233 10.37 -36.30 31.48
C TYR A 233 9.29 -37.36 31.25
N ASP A 234 8.24 -37.34 32.07
CA ASP A 234 7.09 -38.22 31.91
C ASP A 234 6.10 -37.58 30.92
N SER A 235 5.86 -38.25 29.79
CA SER A 235 4.95 -37.78 28.74
C SER A 235 3.54 -37.50 29.28
N ASN A 236 3.12 -38.17 30.38
CA ASN A 236 1.84 -37.94 31.05
C ASN A 236 1.73 -36.56 31.72
N GLU A 237 2.84 -35.84 31.93
CA GLU A 237 2.82 -34.46 32.40
C GLU A 237 2.40 -33.46 31.31
N SER A 238 2.32 -33.90 30.05
CA SER A 238 1.89 -33.08 28.92
C SER A 238 0.38 -33.01 28.84
N ILE A 239 -0.15 -31.82 28.56
CA ILE A 239 -1.55 -31.67 28.16
C ILE A 239 -1.59 -31.70 26.64
N CYS A 240 -2.31 -32.68 26.07
CA CYS A 240 -2.56 -32.79 24.64
C CYS A 240 -3.99 -32.31 24.34
N ILE A 241 -4.13 -31.40 23.39
CA ILE A 241 -5.43 -30.92 22.93
C ILE A 241 -5.58 -31.28 21.45
N PRO A 242 -6.65 -31.97 21.04
CA PRO A 242 -6.89 -32.27 19.63
C PRO A 242 -6.95 -30.98 18.80
N THR A 243 -6.12 -30.91 17.76
CA THR A 243 -6.05 -29.75 16.87
C THR A 243 -7.38 -29.54 16.14
N ALA A 244 -8.07 -30.62 15.78
CA ALA A 244 -9.37 -30.58 15.12
C ALA A 244 -10.41 -29.80 15.95
N ASP A 245 -10.53 -30.08 17.25
CA ASP A 245 -11.46 -29.43 18.17
C ASP A 245 -11.14 -27.93 18.33
N ILE A 246 -9.85 -27.58 18.32
CA ILE A 246 -9.42 -26.17 18.34
C ILE A 246 -9.91 -25.48 17.07
N LEU A 247 -9.60 -26.05 15.89
CA LEU A 247 -9.91 -25.45 14.60
C LEU A 247 -11.43 -25.34 14.36
N SER A 248 -12.21 -26.38 14.68
CA SER A 248 -13.68 -26.37 14.58
C SER A 248 -14.33 -25.37 15.52
N GLY A 249 -13.65 -25.01 16.62
CA GLY A 249 -14.19 -24.14 17.67
C GLY A 249 -14.95 -24.90 18.75
N GLU A 250 -14.94 -26.23 18.72
CA GLU A 250 -15.65 -27.10 19.68
C GLU A 250 -14.85 -27.29 20.98
N TYR A 251 -13.55 -27.01 20.99
CA TYR A 251 -12.74 -27.10 22.20
C TYR A 251 -13.20 -26.06 23.25
N ASP A 252 -13.64 -26.57 24.40
CA ASP A 252 -13.98 -25.79 25.59
C ASP A 252 -13.33 -26.40 26.84
N SER A 253 -12.58 -25.58 27.56
CA SER A 253 -11.85 -25.98 28.77
C SER A 253 -11.45 -24.76 29.59
N ASP A 254 -11.28 -24.96 30.90
CA ASP A 254 -10.77 -23.93 31.82
C ASP A 254 -9.25 -23.74 31.73
N PHE A 255 -8.52 -24.68 31.11
CA PHE A 255 -7.06 -24.59 31.01
C PHE A 255 -6.59 -23.40 30.15
N ILE A 256 -7.18 -23.29 28.96
CA ILE A 256 -6.88 -22.29 27.93
C ILE A 256 -8.12 -22.10 27.07
N ARG A 257 -8.42 -20.85 26.66
CA ARG A 257 -9.58 -20.58 25.81
C ARG A 257 -9.27 -20.92 24.35
N ASN A 258 -10.26 -21.35 23.58
CA ASN A 258 -10.10 -21.72 22.16
C ASN A 258 -9.41 -20.62 21.31
N TYR A 259 -9.79 -19.36 21.49
CA TYR A 259 -9.16 -18.24 20.76
C TYR A 259 -7.66 -18.12 21.05
N GLU A 260 -7.23 -18.46 22.26
CA GLU A 260 -5.84 -18.42 22.69
C GLU A 260 -5.07 -19.60 22.08
N CYS A 261 -5.66 -20.80 22.02
CA CYS A 261 -5.11 -21.92 21.25
C CYS A 261 -4.89 -21.56 19.78
N LYS A 262 -5.91 -20.97 19.12
CA LYS A 262 -5.80 -20.49 17.74
C LYS A 262 -4.68 -19.48 17.57
N ARG A 263 -4.50 -18.56 18.53
CA ARG A 263 -3.40 -17.59 18.56
C ARG A 263 -2.04 -18.27 18.67
N LEU A 264 -1.90 -19.28 19.52
CA LEU A 264 -0.66 -20.06 19.66
C LEU A 264 -0.35 -20.86 18.40
N ILE A 265 -1.34 -21.51 17.78
CA ILE A 265 -1.17 -22.23 16.50
C ILE A 265 -0.67 -21.28 15.40
N VAL A 266 -1.24 -20.07 15.28
CA VAL A 266 -0.77 -19.07 14.30
C VAL A 266 0.70 -18.69 14.53
N GLN A 267 1.10 -18.49 15.80
CA GLN A 267 2.48 -18.20 16.13
C GLN A 267 3.42 -19.38 15.80
N LEU A 268 2.98 -20.62 16.06
CA LEU A 268 3.73 -21.84 15.71
C LEU A 268 3.88 -21.96 14.19
N ILE A 269 2.82 -21.75 13.40
CA ILE A 269 2.89 -21.73 11.92
C ILE A 269 3.92 -20.70 11.45
N ASN A 270 3.87 -19.48 11.97
CA ASN A 270 4.82 -18.42 11.58
C ASN A 270 6.26 -18.79 11.90
N LYS A 271 6.50 -19.40 13.06
CA LYS A 271 7.82 -19.87 13.45
C LYS A 271 8.28 -21.06 12.61
N GLY A 272 7.38 -22.00 12.30
CA GLY A 272 7.64 -23.12 11.39
C GLY A 272 8.01 -22.64 10.00
N PHE A 273 7.30 -21.64 9.47
CA PHE A 273 7.64 -21.01 8.20
C PHE A 273 9.04 -20.37 8.23
N GLU A 274 9.39 -19.65 9.30
CA GLU A 274 10.73 -19.08 9.48
C GLU A 274 11.82 -20.16 9.50
N LEU A 275 11.61 -21.24 10.24
CA LEU A 275 12.58 -22.34 10.34
C LEU A 275 12.72 -23.09 9.00
N GLN A 276 11.61 -23.33 8.30
CA GLN A 276 11.63 -23.97 6.99
C GLN A 276 12.42 -23.14 5.97
N MET A 277 12.23 -21.81 5.96
CA MET A 277 12.97 -20.93 5.07
C MET A 277 14.48 -20.95 5.32
N LYS A 278 14.94 -21.22 6.56
CA LYS A 278 16.39 -21.37 6.85
C LYS A 278 17.00 -22.62 6.22
N GLN A 279 16.19 -23.63 5.91
CA GLN A 279 16.64 -24.85 5.23
C GLN A 279 16.66 -24.69 3.70
N LYS A 280 16.02 -23.64 3.18
CA LYS A 280 15.96 -23.33 1.74
C LYS A 280 17.11 -22.42 1.35
N GLU A 281 17.50 -22.44 0.07
CA GLU A 281 18.51 -21.53 -0.49
C GLU A 281 17.93 -20.13 -0.72
N VAL A 282 17.62 -19.45 0.39
CA VAL A 282 17.10 -18.06 0.43
C VAL A 282 17.82 -17.27 1.52
N ARG A 283 17.91 -15.95 1.33
CA ARG A 283 18.38 -15.00 2.34
C ARG A 283 17.21 -14.34 3.04
N LYS A 284 17.42 -14.00 4.31
CA LYS A 284 16.47 -13.25 5.13
C LYS A 284 16.67 -11.74 4.97
N TYR A 285 15.59 -10.99 5.07
CA TYR A 285 15.57 -9.54 5.23
C TYR A 285 14.56 -9.17 6.31
N GLU A 286 15.00 -8.37 7.28
CA GLU A 286 14.17 -7.94 8.40
C GLU A 286 13.45 -6.64 8.04
N MET A 287 12.13 -6.70 7.93
CA MET A 287 11.27 -5.54 7.77
C MET A 287 10.75 -5.10 9.14
N SER A 288 10.14 -3.91 9.21
CA SER A 288 9.60 -3.35 10.45
C SER A 288 8.72 -4.29 11.28
N ASN A 289 7.93 -5.15 10.64
CA ASN A 289 6.97 -6.04 11.32
C ASN A 289 7.04 -7.52 10.90
N LYS A 290 7.95 -7.90 9.99
CA LYS A 290 8.01 -9.26 9.43
C LYS A 290 9.37 -9.57 8.84
N ILE A 291 9.67 -10.86 8.69
CA ILE A 291 10.84 -11.34 7.95
C ILE A 291 10.40 -11.71 6.54
N ALA A 292 11.18 -11.26 5.56
CA ALA A 292 10.99 -11.59 4.17
C ALA A 292 12.20 -12.37 3.62
N TYR A 293 11.99 -13.14 2.55
CA TYR A 293 12.94 -14.10 2.01
C TYR A 293 13.13 -13.88 0.51
N TRP A 294 14.39 -13.88 0.09
CA TRP A 294 14.78 -13.57 -1.29
C TRP A 294 15.91 -14.48 -1.77
N ILE A 295 16.08 -14.59 -3.09
CA ILE A 295 17.09 -15.47 -3.70
C ILE A 295 18.27 -14.62 -4.16
N GLU A 296 19.49 -15.02 -3.82
CA GLU A 296 20.69 -14.33 -4.29
C GLU A 296 20.90 -14.51 -5.79
N LYS A 297 21.56 -13.51 -6.39
CA LYS A 297 21.91 -13.59 -7.80
C LYS A 297 22.86 -14.78 -8.07
N GLY A 298 22.58 -15.53 -9.12
CA GLY A 298 23.36 -16.69 -9.55
C GLY A 298 23.09 -17.98 -8.78
N LYS A 299 22.16 -17.99 -7.82
CA LYS A 299 21.78 -19.22 -7.08
C LYS A 299 20.86 -20.15 -7.87
N ILE A 300 20.03 -19.58 -8.74
CA ILE A 300 19.16 -20.34 -9.64
C ILE A 300 19.63 -20.13 -11.09
N ASP A 301 19.45 -21.14 -11.95
CA ASP A 301 19.93 -21.08 -13.34
C ASP A 301 19.40 -19.82 -14.04
N LYS A 302 20.33 -18.99 -14.52
CA LYS A 302 20.05 -17.72 -15.20
C LYS A 302 19.09 -16.80 -14.43
N ASP A 303 19.10 -16.87 -13.09
CA ASP A 303 18.23 -16.07 -12.22
C ASP A 303 16.72 -16.31 -12.47
N LYS A 304 16.38 -17.49 -13.00
CA LYS A 304 15.02 -17.90 -13.36
C LYS A 304 14.64 -19.22 -12.71
N PHE A 305 13.35 -19.36 -12.43
CA PHE A 305 12.73 -20.62 -12.04
C PHE A 305 11.53 -20.85 -12.96
N GLU A 306 11.43 -22.04 -13.58
CA GLU A 306 10.37 -22.36 -14.56
C GLU A 306 10.15 -21.27 -15.64
N LYS A 307 11.25 -20.70 -16.15
CA LYS A 307 11.29 -19.58 -17.13
C LYS A 307 10.88 -18.21 -16.57
N VAL A 308 10.41 -18.13 -15.33
CA VAL A 308 10.05 -16.89 -14.65
C VAL A 308 11.28 -16.27 -14.00
N GLN A 309 11.55 -15.00 -14.29
CA GLN A 309 12.69 -14.28 -13.70
C GLN A 309 12.38 -13.83 -12.27
N LEU A 310 13.17 -14.31 -11.31
CA LEU A 310 13.04 -13.97 -9.89
C LEU A 310 14.14 -13.02 -9.40
N VAL A 311 15.27 -12.95 -10.12
CA VAL A 311 16.33 -11.98 -9.89
C VAL A 311 16.70 -11.30 -11.21
N GLY A 312 16.98 -10.00 -11.18
CA GLY A 312 17.35 -9.27 -12.39
C GLY A 312 18.09 -7.98 -12.13
N LYS A 313 18.46 -7.28 -13.20
CA LYS A 313 19.26 -6.05 -13.13
C LYS A 313 18.38 -4.84 -13.46
N GLN A 314 18.55 -3.75 -12.70
CA GLN A 314 17.99 -2.44 -13.00
C GLN A 314 19.11 -1.41 -12.88
N LYS A 315 19.54 -0.84 -14.02
CA LYS A 315 20.71 0.04 -14.12
C LYS A 315 21.95 -0.61 -13.48
N ASP A 316 22.46 -0.05 -12.39
CA ASP A 316 23.61 -0.46 -11.59
C ASP A 316 23.25 -1.42 -10.44
N LYS A 317 21.95 -1.60 -10.15
CA LYS A 317 21.44 -2.40 -9.03
C LYS A 317 20.87 -3.73 -9.51
N ASN A 318 20.70 -4.68 -8.58
CA ASN A 318 20.00 -5.94 -8.85
C ASN A 318 18.73 -5.98 -8.01
N TRP A 319 17.61 -6.30 -8.63
CA TRP A 319 16.33 -6.50 -7.95
C TRP A 319 16.12 -7.98 -7.67
N HIS A 320 15.48 -8.27 -6.54
CA HIS A 320 15.18 -9.62 -6.07
C HIS A 320 13.69 -9.71 -5.72
N PHE A 321 12.97 -10.61 -6.39
CA PHE A 321 11.62 -10.95 -5.96
C PHE A 321 11.69 -11.59 -4.58
N THR A 322 10.81 -11.15 -3.70
CA THR A 322 10.90 -11.46 -2.28
C THR A 322 9.53 -11.83 -1.76
N ILE A 323 9.45 -12.81 -0.87
CA ILE A 323 8.20 -13.23 -0.23
C ILE A 323 8.26 -13.12 1.30
N SER A 324 7.10 -12.92 1.93
CA SER A 324 6.93 -13.08 3.38
C SER A 324 5.67 -13.90 3.66
N GLY A 325 5.74 -14.89 4.54
CA GLY A 325 4.60 -15.73 4.91
C GLY A 325 3.97 -15.34 6.24
N ALA A 326 2.64 -15.46 6.34
CA ALA A 326 1.90 -15.33 7.60
C ALA A 326 0.74 -16.33 7.65
N GLY A 327 0.67 -17.13 8.71
CA GLY A 327 -0.42 -18.07 8.96
C GLY A 327 -1.72 -17.35 9.33
N LYS A 328 -2.84 -17.85 8.81
CA LYS A 328 -4.19 -17.39 9.14
C LYS A 328 -5.11 -18.60 9.25
N LEU A 329 -5.94 -18.64 10.28
CA LEU A 329 -6.88 -19.74 10.53
C LEU A 329 -8.34 -19.40 10.18
N TYR A 330 -8.67 -18.12 9.94
CA TYR A 330 -10.03 -17.68 9.64
C TYR A 330 -10.03 -16.70 8.45
N PRO A 331 -10.99 -16.77 7.51
CA PRO A 331 -12.11 -17.72 7.45
C PRO A 331 -11.71 -19.13 6.99
N VAL A 332 -10.47 -19.30 6.53
CA VAL A 332 -9.89 -20.53 6.01
C VAL A 332 -8.46 -20.67 6.54
N HIS A 333 -7.98 -21.91 6.68
CA HIS A 333 -6.62 -22.20 7.13
C HIS A 333 -5.63 -22.06 5.97
N VAL A 334 -4.83 -21.00 5.99
CA VAL A 334 -3.92 -20.65 4.89
C VAL A 334 -2.61 -20.06 5.41
N ILE A 335 -1.56 -20.14 4.60
CA ILE A 335 -0.43 -19.21 4.68
C ILE A 335 -0.66 -18.13 3.63
N ILE A 336 -0.75 -16.88 4.09
CA ILE A 336 -0.78 -15.71 3.21
C ILE A 336 0.66 -15.36 2.86
N ILE A 337 1.00 -15.44 1.57
CA ILE A 337 2.34 -15.10 1.08
C ILE A 337 2.28 -13.72 0.40
N SER A 338 2.92 -12.72 1.00
CA SER A 338 2.98 -11.37 0.44
C SER A 338 4.22 -11.22 -0.44
N SER A 339 4.10 -10.50 -1.55
CA SER A 339 5.19 -10.22 -2.49
C SER A 339 5.85 -8.87 -2.19
N HIS A 340 7.16 -8.81 -2.35
CA HIS A 340 8.00 -7.63 -2.20
C HIS A 340 9.11 -7.64 -3.26
N ILE A 341 9.85 -6.53 -3.38
CA ILE A 341 11.06 -6.43 -4.19
C ILE A 341 12.13 -5.80 -3.31
N PHE A 342 13.36 -6.33 -3.31
CA PHE A 342 14.50 -5.66 -2.69
C PHE A 342 15.65 -5.50 -3.66
N PHE A 343 16.51 -4.52 -3.36
CA PHE A 343 17.66 -4.19 -4.19
C PHE A 343 18.98 -4.49 -3.47
N THR A 344 19.92 -5.00 -4.25
CA THR A 344 21.31 -5.21 -3.86
C THR A 344 22.24 -4.49 -4.84
N THR A 345 23.45 -4.16 -4.39
CA THR A 345 24.46 -3.51 -5.24
C THR A 345 25.07 -4.49 -6.24
N ASN A 346 25.44 -5.69 -5.79
CA ASN A 346 26.18 -6.69 -6.57
C ASN A 346 25.42 -8.00 -6.78
N GLY A 347 24.18 -8.12 -6.29
CA GLY A 347 23.40 -9.36 -6.33
C GLY A 347 23.35 -10.11 -4.99
N THR A 348 24.13 -9.66 -4.00
CA THR A 348 24.24 -10.28 -2.66
C THR A 348 24.10 -9.26 -1.53
N ASP A 349 24.67 -8.06 -1.70
CA ASP A 349 24.77 -7.06 -0.63
C ASP A 349 23.61 -6.08 -0.71
N LEU A 350 22.77 -6.10 0.31
CA LEU A 350 21.57 -5.29 0.39
C LEU A 350 21.91 -3.79 0.41
N ILE A 351 21.15 -2.99 -0.31
CA ILE A 351 21.19 -1.53 -0.18
C ILE A 351 20.47 -1.14 1.11
N GLU A 352 21.20 -0.59 2.09
CA GLU A 352 20.64 -0.24 3.41
C GLU A 352 19.79 1.04 3.40
N SER A 353 20.05 1.96 2.46
CA SER A 353 19.26 3.20 2.34
C SER A 353 17.79 2.88 2.03
N LYS A 354 16.91 3.27 2.96
CA LYS A 354 15.46 3.10 2.82
C LYS A 354 14.94 3.87 1.62
N ASN A 355 15.39 5.11 1.40
CA ASN A 355 14.96 5.96 0.29
C ASN A 355 15.30 5.31 -1.05
N ILE A 356 16.52 4.78 -1.19
CA ILE A 356 16.92 4.05 -2.40
C ILE A 356 16.08 2.79 -2.60
N GLN A 357 15.80 2.02 -1.55
CA GLN A 357 14.90 0.86 -1.64
C GLN A 357 13.48 1.29 -2.04
N HIS A 358 12.93 2.35 -1.46
CA HIS A 358 11.59 2.86 -1.77
C HIS A 358 11.46 3.30 -3.24
N SER A 359 12.30 4.22 -3.70
CA SER A 359 12.29 4.73 -5.08
C SER A 359 12.54 3.62 -6.11
N SER A 360 13.53 2.75 -5.87
CA SER A 360 13.86 1.66 -6.81
C SER A 360 12.72 0.64 -6.93
N ARG A 361 12.03 0.31 -5.83
CA ARG A 361 10.85 -0.57 -5.83
C ARG A 361 9.71 0.00 -6.64
N ARG A 362 9.36 1.29 -6.44
CA ARG A 362 8.32 1.97 -7.22
C ARG A 362 8.65 1.92 -8.70
N ARG A 363 9.88 2.28 -9.07
CA ARG A 363 10.36 2.27 -10.46
C ARG A 363 10.32 0.88 -11.10
N GLN A 364 10.76 -0.17 -10.38
CA GLN A 364 10.74 -1.54 -10.90
C GLN A 364 9.34 -2.12 -11.00
N GLY A 365 8.49 -1.83 -10.01
CA GLY A 365 7.11 -2.29 -9.93
C GLY A 365 6.15 -1.54 -10.84
N LYS A 366 6.52 -0.35 -11.37
CA LYS A 366 5.67 0.52 -12.22
C LYS A 366 4.97 -0.26 -13.35
N ASN A 367 5.67 -1.22 -13.95
CA ASN A 367 5.18 -2.02 -15.10
C ASN A 367 4.92 -3.50 -14.76
N TRP A 368 4.78 -3.81 -13.47
CA TRP A 368 4.37 -5.13 -13.01
C TRP A 368 2.88 -5.06 -12.66
N TRP A 369 2.05 -5.47 -13.61
CA TRP A 369 0.62 -5.66 -13.40
C TRP A 369 0.38 -6.99 -12.69
N ASN A 370 -0.89 -7.29 -12.39
CA ASN A 370 -1.25 -8.46 -11.58
C ASN A 370 -0.74 -9.77 -12.15
N ASP A 371 -0.66 -9.91 -13.49
CA ASP A 371 -0.14 -11.09 -14.17
C ASP A 371 1.32 -11.36 -13.81
N LYS A 372 2.20 -10.34 -13.87
CA LYS A 372 3.62 -10.45 -13.54
C LYS A 372 3.84 -10.69 -12.06
N TRP A 373 3.09 -10.01 -11.18
CA TRP A 373 3.17 -10.25 -9.74
C TRP A 373 2.75 -11.67 -9.38
N ARG A 374 1.64 -12.13 -9.95
CA ARG A 374 1.12 -13.50 -9.80
C ARG A 374 2.13 -14.53 -10.30
N GLU A 375 2.64 -14.37 -11.52
CA GLU A 375 3.60 -15.30 -12.13
C GLU A 375 4.84 -15.48 -11.25
N LYS A 376 5.40 -14.38 -10.74
CA LYS A 376 6.58 -14.41 -9.86
C LYS A 376 6.28 -15.01 -8.49
N LEU A 377 5.12 -14.68 -7.91
CA LEU A 377 4.70 -15.26 -6.63
C LEU A 377 4.59 -16.78 -6.74
N LEU A 378 3.89 -17.28 -7.77
CA LEU A 378 3.71 -18.72 -7.98
C LEU A 378 5.04 -19.43 -8.26
N ALA A 379 5.90 -18.83 -9.09
CA ALA A 379 7.23 -19.38 -9.34
C ALA A 379 8.10 -19.45 -8.07
N PHE A 380 8.05 -18.43 -7.22
CA PHE A 380 8.79 -18.46 -5.95
C PHE A 380 8.23 -19.52 -4.99
N VAL A 381 6.90 -19.64 -4.87
CA VAL A 381 6.28 -20.68 -4.02
C VAL A 381 6.62 -22.08 -4.52
N LYS A 382 6.63 -22.27 -5.84
CA LYS A 382 7.06 -23.53 -6.46
C LYS A 382 8.54 -23.82 -6.21
N TYR A 383 9.40 -22.80 -6.27
CA TYR A 383 10.82 -22.95 -5.93
C TYR A 383 11.07 -23.42 -4.49
N ILE A 384 10.29 -22.92 -3.52
CA ILE A 384 10.42 -23.36 -2.12
C ILE A 384 9.66 -24.66 -1.83
N SER A 385 8.92 -25.22 -2.80
CA SER A 385 8.15 -26.45 -2.62
C SER A 385 9.03 -27.65 -2.30
N ASP A 386 8.51 -28.59 -1.52
CA ASP A 386 9.20 -29.83 -1.18
C ASP A 386 8.86 -30.96 -2.17
N ASP A 387 7.67 -30.89 -2.76
CA ASP A 387 7.20 -31.81 -3.79
C ASP A 387 6.41 -31.07 -4.90
N GLU A 388 5.79 -31.82 -5.81
CA GLU A 388 5.06 -31.24 -6.93
C GLU A 388 3.84 -30.41 -6.51
N LEU A 389 3.22 -30.68 -5.38
CA LEU A 389 1.93 -30.09 -4.98
C LEU A 389 2.00 -29.32 -3.66
N SER A 390 3.09 -29.43 -2.89
CA SER A 390 3.13 -28.93 -1.53
C SER A 390 4.52 -28.55 -1.03
N PHE A 391 4.53 -27.78 0.05
CA PHE A 391 5.64 -27.67 0.98
C PHE A 391 5.16 -27.98 2.39
N HIS A 392 6.08 -28.37 3.26
CA HIS A 392 5.79 -28.66 4.65
C HIS A 392 6.53 -27.73 5.59
N LEU A 393 5.95 -27.54 6.78
CA LEU A 393 6.63 -26.94 7.91
C LEU A 393 6.92 -28.05 8.91
N GLU A 394 8.20 -28.22 9.24
CA GLU A 394 8.62 -29.16 10.29
C GLU A 394 8.20 -28.61 11.66
N MET A 395 7.29 -29.32 12.32
CA MET A 395 6.72 -28.94 13.61
C MET A 395 7.20 -29.82 14.77
N GLY A 396 7.90 -30.91 14.46
CA GLY A 396 8.52 -31.90 15.33
C GLY A 396 9.29 -32.90 14.46
N SER A 397 9.98 -33.88 15.04
CA SER A 397 10.69 -34.89 14.21
C SER A 397 9.72 -35.78 13.41
N GLU A 398 8.50 -35.94 13.90
CA GLU A 398 7.43 -36.74 13.30
C GLU A 398 6.19 -35.91 12.91
N GLU A 399 6.20 -34.60 13.17
CA GLU A 399 5.02 -33.74 13.10
C GLU A 399 5.21 -32.66 12.03
N LYS A 400 4.25 -32.56 11.09
CA LYS A 400 4.33 -31.66 9.94
C LYS A 400 3.01 -30.93 9.71
N ILE A 401 3.10 -29.66 9.33
CA ILE A 401 2.00 -28.94 8.67
C ILE A 401 2.23 -29.01 7.16
N ILE A 402 1.22 -29.45 6.40
CA ILE A 402 1.31 -29.54 4.93
C ILE A 402 0.57 -28.37 4.30
N VAL A 403 1.21 -27.68 3.37
CA VAL A 403 0.69 -26.49 2.70
C VAL A 403 0.72 -26.70 1.19
N SER A 404 -0.43 -26.53 0.55
CA SER A 404 -0.55 -26.57 -0.91
C SER A 404 0.32 -25.48 -1.54
N ASN A 405 1.05 -25.81 -2.61
CA ASN A 405 1.75 -24.82 -3.42
C ASN A 405 0.83 -24.19 -4.49
N GLU A 406 -0.38 -24.70 -4.64
CA GLU A 406 -1.44 -24.05 -5.40
C GLU A 406 -2.22 -23.08 -4.50
N PRO A 407 -2.43 -21.83 -4.92
CA PRO A 407 -3.22 -20.88 -4.15
C PRO A 407 -4.72 -21.18 -4.25
N MET A 408 -5.49 -20.65 -3.31
CA MET A 408 -6.94 -20.58 -3.47
C MET A 408 -7.30 -19.73 -4.70
N ARG A 409 -8.26 -20.23 -5.47
CA ARG A 409 -8.80 -19.57 -6.66
C ARG A 409 -10.20 -19.03 -6.39
N PHE A 410 -10.49 -17.87 -6.95
CA PHE A 410 -11.79 -17.20 -6.86
C PHE A 410 -12.32 -16.89 -8.26
N CYS A 411 -13.60 -17.12 -8.51
CA CYS A 411 -14.21 -16.76 -9.80
C CYS A 411 -14.96 -15.42 -9.66
N GLY A 412 -14.62 -14.46 -10.52
CA GLY A 412 -15.33 -13.18 -10.62
C GLY A 412 -16.07 -13.06 -11.96
N LYS A 413 -17.15 -12.28 -12.00
CA LYS A 413 -17.94 -11.98 -13.22
C LYS A 413 -17.45 -10.75 -13.99
N ARG A 414 -16.38 -10.13 -13.48
CA ARG A 414 -15.80 -8.91 -14.01
C ARG A 414 -14.31 -9.14 -14.19
N SER A 415 -13.75 -8.51 -15.20
CA SER A 415 -12.32 -8.47 -15.52
C SER A 415 -11.96 -7.03 -15.91
N TYR A 416 -10.72 -6.80 -16.32
CA TYR A 416 -10.24 -5.51 -16.78
C TYR A 416 -9.40 -5.70 -18.04
N VAL A 417 -9.35 -4.65 -18.86
CA VAL A 417 -8.42 -4.61 -19.99
C VAL A 417 -7.01 -4.38 -19.44
N ASN A 418 -6.10 -5.32 -19.69
CA ASN A 418 -4.69 -5.10 -19.38
C ASN A 418 -4.20 -3.88 -20.17
N PRO A 419 -3.63 -2.87 -19.51
CA PRO A 419 -3.16 -1.67 -20.20
C PRO A 419 -2.05 -2.05 -21.20
N SER A 420 -2.22 -1.63 -22.45
CA SER A 420 -1.27 -1.89 -23.55
C SER A 420 -0.01 -1.03 -23.44
N GLU A 421 -0.13 0.17 -22.86
CA GLU A 421 0.95 1.13 -22.65
C GLU A 421 0.81 1.85 -21.30
N ASN A 422 1.93 2.36 -20.79
CA ASN A 422 2.03 2.95 -19.46
C ASN A 422 1.60 4.42 -19.47
N ASN A 423 0.30 4.69 -19.47
CA ASN A 423 -0.23 6.06 -19.37
C ASN A 423 -0.28 6.56 -17.90
N LEU A 424 0.59 6.05 -17.03
CA LEU A 424 0.72 6.49 -15.62
C LEU A 424 1.89 7.46 -15.43
N ASP A 425 2.44 8.01 -16.53
CA ASP A 425 3.66 8.82 -16.48
C ASP A 425 3.54 10.11 -15.64
N ASP A 426 2.32 10.60 -15.36
CA ASP A 426 2.16 11.86 -14.61
C ASP A 426 2.04 11.70 -13.07
N GLU A 427 1.54 10.57 -12.53
CA GLU A 427 1.37 10.43 -11.07
C GLU A 427 2.63 9.96 -10.32
N SER A 428 3.56 9.26 -11.00
CA SER A 428 4.74 8.69 -10.32
C SER A 428 5.96 9.59 -10.32
N GLU A 429 6.08 10.52 -11.28
CA GLU A 429 7.22 11.45 -11.33
C GLU A 429 7.13 12.51 -10.22
N LEU A 430 5.92 12.95 -9.85
CA LEU A 430 5.70 13.87 -8.72
C LEU A 430 6.05 13.25 -7.37
N ALA A 431 5.78 11.95 -7.16
CA ALA A 431 6.18 11.23 -5.95
C ALA A 431 7.71 10.99 -5.87
N ASP A 432 8.41 10.96 -7.00
CA ASP A 432 9.87 10.87 -7.06
C ASP A 432 10.52 12.27 -6.86
N ILE A 433 9.80 13.39 -7.02
CA ILE A 433 10.28 14.76 -6.78
C ILE A 433 10.06 15.19 -5.32
N ASN A 434 8.91 14.88 -4.71
CA ASN A 434 8.67 15.19 -3.29
C ASN A 434 9.67 14.49 -2.34
N ASP A 435 10.09 13.26 -2.66
CA ASP A 435 11.13 12.55 -1.90
C ASP A 435 12.54 13.18 -2.09
N TYR A 436 12.77 13.97 -3.15
CA TYR A 436 14.02 14.70 -3.38
C TYR A 436 14.05 16.05 -2.66
N GLU A 437 12.90 16.68 -2.44
CA GLU A 437 12.79 17.94 -1.66
C GLU A 437 12.89 17.67 -0.14
N ASP A 438 12.30 16.57 0.35
CA ASP A 438 12.49 16.10 1.73
C ASP A 438 13.99 15.77 2.04
N GLU A 439 14.79 15.40 1.02
CA GLU A 439 16.24 15.15 1.13
C GLU A 439 17.10 16.43 1.18
N ILE A 440 16.57 17.59 0.77
CA ILE A 440 17.27 18.88 0.86
C ILE A 440 16.99 19.53 2.23
N GLU A 441 15.76 19.43 2.74
CA GLU A 441 15.42 19.99 4.06
C GLU A 441 16.09 19.22 5.24
N GLU A 442 16.21 17.89 5.17
CA GLU A 442 16.95 17.13 6.20
C GLU A 442 18.47 17.29 6.11
N ALA A 443 19.03 17.66 4.94
CA ALA A 443 20.47 17.90 4.79
C ALA A 443 20.87 19.29 5.31
N ASP A 444 20.02 20.29 5.12
CA ASP A 444 20.28 21.67 5.54
C ASP A 444 20.07 21.87 7.08
N GLU A 445 19.27 21.04 7.76
CA GLU A 445 19.13 21.09 9.23
C GLU A 445 20.36 20.57 10.00
N PHE A 446 21.29 19.87 9.35
CA PHE A 446 22.52 19.36 9.99
C PHE A 446 23.77 20.24 9.76
N GLU A 447 23.70 21.27 8.90
CA GLU A 447 24.83 22.19 8.65
C GLU A 447 24.79 23.48 9.51
N GLU A 448 23.73 23.75 10.28
CA GLU A 448 23.66 24.88 11.22
C GLU A 448 23.81 24.47 12.70
N ILE A 449 24.83 23.67 13.04
CA ILE A 449 25.37 23.66 14.41
C ILE A 449 26.90 23.57 14.36
N GLU A 450 27.54 24.73 14.26
CA GLU A 450 28.94 24.94 14.71
C GLU A 450 28.98 25.92 15.88
#